data_AF-A0A527W5V0-F1
#
_entry.id   AF-A0A527W5V0-F1
#
_cell.length_a   1.000
_cell.length_b   1.000
_cell.length_c   1.000
_cell.angle_alpha   90.00
_cell.angle_beta   90.00
_cell.angle_gamma   90.00
#
_symmetry.space_group_name_H-M   'P 1'
#
loop_
_entity.id
_entity.type
_entity.pdbx_description
1 polymer ?
#
loop_
_entity_poly.entity_id
_entity_poly.type
_entity_poly.pdbx_seq_one_letter_code
_entity_poly.pdbx_strand_id
1 'polypeptide(L)'
;MSETIIRADLVASHNAARRPDLERDYASLGERLDRRGIAIDAIRGKVEKFGVAIPSWGVGTGGTRFARFPGPGEPRDIFDKIEDCAVIAQLTQATPTVSLHIPWDKADPNRLKQAASRFGLGFDAMNSNTFSDAKDQKLSYKFGSLSHADAGTRRQAVEHNLECIEIGKTLGSKALTVWIGDGSNFPGQVNFAKAFERYLDAMREIYAGLPDDWRLFTEHKMYEPAFYSTVVQDWGTNYIIA
;
A
#
# COMPACT_ATOMS: atom_id res chain seq x y z
N MET A 1 22.68 -6.27 -13.95
CA MET A 1 22.84 -5.37 -12.79
C MET A 1 21.65 -4.45 -12.77
N SER A 2 21.05 -4.19 -11.62
CA SER A 2 19.95 -3.22 -11.52
C SER A 2 20.46 -1.81 -11.88
N GLU A 3 19.65 -1.04 -12.57
CA GLU A 3 19.89 0.36 -12.86
C GLU A 3 19.84 1.18 -11.56
N THR A 4 20.65 2.24 -11.48
CA THR A 4 20.69 3.18 -10.34
C THR A 4 20.33 4.57 -10.84
N ILE A 5 19.43 5.25 -10.15
CA ILE A 5 19.04 6.63 -10.48
C ILE A 5 20.03 7.63 -9.90
N ILE A 6 20.44 7.44 -8.65
CA ILE A 6 21.49 8.26 -8.04
C ILE A 6 22.85 7.71 -8.45
N ARG A 7 23.72 8.57 -8.97
CA ARG A 7 25.03 8.14 -9.46
C ARG A 7 25.87 7.53 -8.32
N ALA A 8 26.48 6.38 -8.60
CA ALA A 8 27.22 5.62 -7.59
C ALA A 8 28.43 6.39 -7.01
N ASP A 9 29.08 7.24 -7.81
CA ASP A 9 30.18 8.11 -7.36
C ASP A 9 29.72 9.17 -6.35
N LEU A 10 28.49 9.68 -6.51
CA LEU A 10 27.91 10.62 -5.56
C LEU A 10 27.62 9.94 -4.22
N VAL A 11 27.02 8.74 -4.24
CA VAL A 11 26.78 7.95 -3.03
C VAL A 11 28.10 7.61 -2.35
N ALA A 12 29.11 7.15 -3.11
CA ALA A 12 30.42 6.81 -2.59
C ALA A 12 31.12 7.99 -1.92
N SER A 13 31.09 9.18 -2.55
CA SER A 13 31.71 10.39 -1.97
C SER A 13 31.00 10.84 -0.69
N HIS A 14 29.67 10.82 -0.64
CA HIS A 14 28.91 11.13 0.57
C HIS A 14 29.15 10.13 1.71
N ASN A 15 29.26 8.83 1.39
CA ASN A 15 29.60 7.80 2.36
C ASN A 15 31.03 7.96 2.89
N ALA A 16 32.01 8.22 2.01
CA ALA A 16 33.40 8.43 2.41
C ALA A 16 33.55 9.62 3.37
N ALA A 17 32.86 10.73 3.11
CA ALA A 17 32.90 11.91 3.97
C ALA A 17 32.35 11.68 5.39
N ARG A 18 31.44 10.72 5.57
CA ARG A 18 30.77 10.43 6.85
C ARG A 18 31.31 9.18 7.57
N ARG A 19 32.11 8.38 6.86
CA ARG A 19 32.63 7.09 7.35
C ARG A 19 33.40 7.21 8.68
N PRO A 20 34.30 8.19 8.90
CA PRO A 20 35.07 8.26 10.14
C PRO A 20 34.19 8.41 11.39
N ASP A 21 33.14 9.23 11.30
CA ASP A 21 32.21 9.44 12.42
C ASP A 21 31.32 8.21 12.62
N LEU A 22 30.81 7.62 11.53
CA LEU A 22 30.03 6.38 11.59
C LEU A 22 30.80 5.23 12.25
N GLU A 23 32.06 5.03 11.88
CA GLU A 23 32.89 3.96 12.45
C GLU A 23 33.11 4.16 13.95
N ARG A 24 33.35 5.40 14.40
CA ARG A 24 33.51 5.73 15.81
C ARG A 24 32.22 5.50 16.60
N ASP A 25 31.09 5.96 16.07
CA ASP A 25 29.79 5.83 16.72
C ASP A 25 29.34 4.37 16.79
N TYR A 26 29.55 3.61 15.71
CA TYR A 26 29.23 2.19 15.65
C TYR A 26 30.08 1.36 16.63
N ALA A 27 31.38 1.65 16.73
CA ALA A 27 32.28 1.01 17.71
C ALA A 27 31.84 1.32 19.16
N SER A 28 31.57 2.59 19.47
CA SER A 28 31.08 3.03 20.78
C SER A 28 29.76 2.35 21.17
N LEU A 29 28.82 2.23 20.23
CA LEU A 29 27.58 1.49 20.44
C LEU A 29 27.84 -0.01 20.64
N GLY A 30 28.75 -0.59 19.85
CA GLY A 30 29.17 -1.99 19.94
C GLY A 30 29.66 -2.33 21.34
N GLU A 31 30.59 -1.54 21.89
CA GLU A 31 31.10 -1.73 23.26
C GLU A 31 29.99 -1.62 24.33
N ARG A 32 29.05 -0.68 24.16
CA ARG A 32 27.93 -0.50 25.10
C ARG A 32 26.96 -1.69 25.06
N LEU A 33 26.71 -2.25 23.88
CA LEU A 33 25.85 -3.43 23.70
C LEU A 33 26.54 -4.69 24.19
N ASP A 34 27.84 -4.84 23.94
CA ASP A 34 28.63 -5.98 24.41
C ASP A 34 28.66 -6.08 25.94
N ARG A 35 28.82 -4.94 26.65
CA ARG A 35 28.68 -4.87 28.13
C ARG A 35 27.31 -5.31 28.65
N ARG A 36 26.29 -5.37 27.78
CA ARG A 36 24.93 -5.84 28.08
C ARG A 36 24.66 -7.25 27.54
N GLY A 37 25.68 -7.94 27.01
CA GLY A 37 25.55 -9.27 26.42
C GLY A 37 24.83 -9.29 25.06
N ILE A 38 24.87 -8.18 24.31
CA ILE A 38 24.16 -8.02 23.03
C ILE A 38 25.16 -7.84 21.88
N ALA A 39 25.17 -8.76 20.92
CA ALA A 39 26.04 -8.67 19.75
C ALA A 39 25.51 -7.68 18.70
N ILE A 40 26.24 -6.59 18.45
CA ILE A 40 25.83 -5.53 17.51
C ILE A 40 25.68 -6.05 16.07
N ASP A 41 26.54 -6.98 15.63
CA ASP A 41 26.46 -7.58 14.29
C ASP A 41 25.18 -8.39 14.10
N ALA A 42 24.67 -9.04 15.15
CA ALA A 42 23.41 -9.77 15.10
C ALA A 42 22.21 -8.82 14.95
N ILE A 43 22.28 -7.62 15.53
CA ILE A 43 21.29 -6.56 15.30
C ILE A 43 21.39 -6.05 13.87
N ARG A 44 22.59 -5.70 13.41
CA ARG A 44 22.83 -5.23 12.03
C ARG A 44 22.27 -6.20 11.00
N GLY A 45 22.56 -7.50 11.13
CA GLY A 45 22.07 -8.52 10.21
C GLY A 45 20.55 -8.70 10.21
N LYS A 46 19.84 -8.31 11.28
CA LYS A 46 18.37 -8.25 11.30
C LYS A 46 17.85 -6.98 10.62
N VAL A 47 18.48 -5.84 10.89
CA VAL A 47 18.11 -4.54 10.31
C VAL A 47 18.33 -4.54 8.78
N GLU A 48 19.44 -5.11 8.30
CA GLU A 48 19.74 -5.24 6.86
C GLU A 48 18.70 -6.07 6.09
N LYS A 49 18.00 -6.98 6.78
CA LYS A 49 16.96 -7.84 6.18
C LYS A 49 15.55 -7.28 6.35
N PHE A 50 15.40 -6.19 7.10
CA PHE A 50 14.10 -5.57 7.31
C PHE A 50 13.70 -4.81 6.04
N GLY A 51 12.50 -5.12 5.53
CA GLY A 51 11.90 -4.45 4.39
C GLY A 51 10.53 -3.92 4.74
N VAL A 52 10.20 -2.74 4.22
CA VAL A 52 8.87 -2.14 4.29
C VAL A 52 8.47 -1.66 2.90
N ALA A 53 7.28 -2.04 2.44
CA ALA A 53 6.80 -1.63 1.12
C ALA A 53 6.58 -0.11 1.07
N ILE A 54 6.90 0.50 -0.08
CA ILE A 54 6.64 1.91 -0.30
C ILE A 54 5.30 2.12 -1.04
N PRO A 55 4.40 2.98 -0.55
CA PRO A 55 3.17 3.28 -1.27
C PRO A 55 3.42 4.13 -2.52
N SER A 56 2.95 3.69 -3.68
CA SER A 56 3.00 4.49 -4.92
C SER A 56 2.33 5.86 -4.75
N TRP A 57 1.26 5.96 -3.95
CA TRP A 57 0.55 7.21 -3.69
C TRP A 57 1.27 8.15 -2.72
N GLY A 58 2.38 7.72 -2.12
CA GLY A 58 3.16 8.52 -1.18
C GLY A 58 4.31 9.31 -1.83
N VAL A 59 4.71 9.00 -3.06
CA VAL A 59 5.83 9.68 -3.74
C VAL A 59 5.43 10.97 -4.46
N GLY A 60 4.15 11.12 -4.79
CA GLY A 60 3.59 12.41 -5.22
C GLY A 60 3.15 13.25 -4.01
N THR A 61 3.13 14.58 -4.15
CA THR A 61 2.69 15.45 -3.05
C THR A 61 1.22 15.18 -2.70
N GLY A 62 0.99 14.84 -1.43
CA GLY A 62 -0.34 14.65 -0.87
C GLY A 62 -1.13 15.95 -0.76
N GLY A 63 -2.32 15.87 -0.18
CA GLY A 63 -3.18 17.02 0.04
C GLY A 63 -4.24 16.74 1.09
N THR A 64 -5.02 17.78 1.40
CA THR A 64 -6.18 17.66 2.28
C THR A 64 -7.45 18.03 1.52
N ARG A 65 -8.62 17.89 2.16
CA ARG A 65 -9.88 18.40 1.62
C ARG A 65 -9.91 19.92 1.37
N PHE A 66 -8.93 20.67 1.89
CA PHE A 66 -8.87 22.13 1.73
C PHE A 66 -8.00 22.56 0.56
N ALA A 67 -6.83 21.95 0.39
CA ALA A 67 -5.87 22.33 -0.64
C ALA A 67 -4.83 21.23 -0.91
N ARG A 68 -4.22 21.33 -2.08
CA ARG A 68 -3.04 20.56 -2.52
C ARG A 68 -2.05 21.54 -3.16
N PHE A 69 -0.79 21.49 -2.71
CA PHE A 69 0.28 22.40 -3.17
C PHE A 69 1.43 21.58 -3.76
N PRO A 70 1.35 21.16 -5.04
CA PRO A 70 2.39 20.33 -5.66
C PRO A 70 3.74 21.03 -5.68
N GLY A 71 4.80 20.26 -5.46
CA GLY A 71 6.17 20.73 -5.63
C GLY A 71 6.61 20.75 -7.10
N PRO A 72 7.83 21.20 -7.39
CA PRO A 72 8.45 20.95 -8.68
C PRO A 72 8.76 19.45 -8.85
N GLY A 73 8.66 18.94 -10.07
CA GLY A 73 9.05 17.56 -10.40
C GLY A 73 8.07 16.48 -9.93
N GLU A 74 6.77 16.78 -9.83
CA GLU A 74 5.76 15.78 -9.46
C GLU A 74 5.70 14.60 -10.45
N PRO A 75 5.62 13.35 -9.95
CA PRO A 75 5.42 12.19 -10.80
C PRO A 75 4.04 12.24 -11.46
N ARG A 76 3.98 12.09 -12.78
CA ARG A 76 2.76 12.26 -13.58
C ARG A 76 1.95 10.97 -13.71
N ASP A 77 2.64 9.83 -13.67
CA ASP A 77 2.06 8.51 -13.82
C ASP A 77 2.80 7.47 -12.96
N ILE A 78 2.35 6.22 -13.00
CA ILE A 78 2.97 5.13 -12.25
C ILE A 78 4.42 4.84 -12.64
N PHE A 79 4.85 5.16 -13.86
CA PHE A 79 6.22 4.92 -14.28
C PHE A 79 7.17 5.96 -13.67
N ASP A 80 6.78 7.24 -13.65
CA ASP A 80 7.51 8.27 -12.90
C ASP A 80 7.58 7.89 -11.40
N LYS A 81 6.46 7.44 -10.81
CA LYS A 81 6.43 6.98 -9.40
C LYS A 81 7.37 5.81 -9.12
N ILE A 82 7.50 4.84 -10.03
CA ILE A 82 8.42 3.70 -9.88
C ILE A 82 9.87 4.20 -9.85
N GLU A 83 10.22 5.18 -10.69
CA GLU A 83 11.55 5.80 -10.67
C GLU A 83 11.80 6.52 -9.34
N ASP A 84 10.84 7.28 -8.82
CA ASP A 84 10.98 7.92 -7.50
C ASP A 84 11.12 6.89 -6.37
N CYS A 85 10.34 5.81 -6.38
CA CYS A 85 10.46 4.68 -5.45
C CYS A 85 11.86 4.03 -5.53
N ALA A 86 12.44 3.93 -6.72
CA ALA A 86 13.76 3.35 -6.92
C ALA A 86 14.87 4.18 -6.27
N VAL A 87 14.75 5.51 -6.22
CA VAL A 87 15.67 6.37 -5.45
C VAL A 87 15.62 6.01 -3.96
N ILE A 88 14.41 5.83 -3.41
CA ILE A 88 14.22 5.53 -1.99
C ILE A 88 14.79 4.14 -1.66
N ALA A 89 14.50 3.14 -2.50
CA ALA A 89 15.07 1.81 -2.35
C ALA A 89 16.60 1.82 -2.48
N GLN A 90 17.15 2.56 -3.44
CA GLN A 90 18.59 2.68 -3.63
C GLN A 90 19.29 3.25 -2.39
N LEU A 91 18.77 4.34 -1.82
CA LEU A 91 19.44 5.06 -0.72
C LEU A 91 19.19 4.42 0.65
N THR A 92 18.00 3.88 0.89
CA THR A 92 17.63 3.29 2.19
C THR A 92 17.92 1.81 2.28
N GLN A 93 17.93 1.10 1.15
CA GLN A 93 18.01 -0.38 1.07
C GLN A 93 16.92 -1.10 1.90
N ALA A 94 15.85 -0.39 2.27
CA ALA A 94 14.80 -0.90 3.18
C ALA A 94 13.42 -1.00 2.51
N THR A 95 13.28 -0.59 1.24
CA THR A 95 12.00 -0.57 0.52
C THR A 95 12.05 -1.36 -0.79
N PRO A 96 12.22 -2.71 -0.73
CA PRO A 96 12.42 -3.53 -1.93
C PRO A 96 11.14 -3.71 -2.77
N THR A 97 9.97 -3.36 -2.24
CA THR A 97 8.67 -3.55 -2.88
C THR A 97 7.84 -2.28 -2.91
N VAL A 98 6.99 -2.14 -3.92
CA VAL A 98 6.03 -1.03 -4.07
C VAL A 98 4.60 -1.55 -3.91
N SER A 99 3.79 -0.87 -3.10
CA SER A 99 2.35 -1.13 -2.98
C SER A 99 1.61 -0.29 -4.01
N LEU A 100 0.83 -0.95 -4.88
CA LEU A 100 0.04 -0.29 -5.94
C LEU A 100 -1.41 -0.08 -5.53
N HIS A 101 -2.05 0.94 -6.10
CA HIS A 101 -3.44 1.26 -5.87
C HIS A 101 -4.23 1.36 -7.18
N ILE A 102 -5.26 0.53 -7.34
CA ILE A 102 -6.04 0.45 -8.59
C ILE A 102 -7.39 1.16 -8.39
N PRO A 103 -7.79 2.10 -9.27
CA PRO A 103 -7.24 2.32 -10.62
C PRO A 103 -6.20 3.44 -10.75
N TRP A 104 -5.70 4.06 -9.68
CA TRP A 104 -4.74 5.16 -9.78
C TRP A 104 -3.46 4.80 -10.55
N ASP A 105 -2.99 3.58 -10.37
CA ASP A 105 -1.77 3.06 -10.98
C ASP A 105 -2.05 2.05 -12.10
N LYS A 106 -3.29 2.03 -12.63
CA LYS A 106 -3.69 1.07 -13.67
C LYS A 106 -2.90 1.31 -14.96
N ALA A 107 -2.12 0.32 -15.35
CA ALA A 107 -1.38 0.26 -16.60
C ALA A 107 -1.25 -1.21 -17.04
N ASP A 108 -0.62 -1.47 -18.19
CA ASP A 108 -0.30 -2.83 -18.60
C ASP A 108 0.57 -3.53 -17.53
N PRO A 109 0.12 -4.66 -16.94
CA PRO A 109 0.84 -5.29 -15.84
C PRO A 109 2.23 -5.81 -16.22
N ASN A 110 2.43 -6.24 -17.47
CA ASN A 110 3.75 -6.69 -17.92
C ASN A 110 4.74 -5.53 -18.03
N ARG A 111 4.28 -4.38 -18.52
CA ARG A 111 5.08 -3.14 -18.57
C ARG A 111 5.43 -2.63 -17.18
N LEU A 112 4.51 -2.70 -16.22
CA LEU A 112 4.80 -2.37 -14.81
C LEU A 112 5.88 -3.27 -14.24
N LYS A 113 5.76 -4.59 -14.45
CA LYS A 113 6.76 -5.58 -14.03
C LYS A 113 8.14 -5.32 -14.62
N GLN A 114 8.19 -5.03 -15.92
CA GLN A 114 9.43 -4.70 -16.60
C GLN A 114 10.05 -3.42 -16.02
N ALA A 115 9.26 -2.36 -15.84
CA ALA A 115 9.73 -1.08 -15.31
C ALA A 115 10.34 -1.23 -13.90
N ALA A 116 9.66 -1.91 -12.98
CA ALA A 116 10.16 -2.14 -11.63
C ALA A 116 11.41 -3.03 -11.61
N SER A 117 11.47 -4.06 -12.48
CA SER A 117 12.61 -4.99 -12.53
C SER A 117 13.94 -4.34 -12.90
N ARG A 118 13.92 -3.22 -13.66
CA ARG A 118 15.11 -2.44 -13.99
C ARG A 118 15.84 -1.98 -12.73
N PHE A 119 15.10 -1.66 -11.68
CA PHE A 119 15.62 -1.16 -10.41
C PHE A 119 15.68 -2.23 -9.31
N GLY A 120 15.35 -3.48 -9.61
CA GLY A 120 15.28 -4.55 -8.62
C GLY A 120 14.10 -4.41 -7.64
N LEU A 121 13.05 -3.67 -8.01
CA LEU A 121 11.85 -3.53 -7.22
C LEU A 121 10.85 -4.66 -7.50
N GLY A 122 10.20 -5.15 -6.45
CA GLY A 122 9.02 -6.01 -6.52
C GLY A 122 7.73 -5.27 -6.23
N PHE A 123 6.62 -5.99 -6.15
CA PHE A 123 5.32 -5.45 -5.77
C PHE A 123 4.79 -6.14 -4.51
N ASP A 124 4.31 -5.34 -3.57
CA ASP A 124 3.67 -5.81 -2.35
C ASP A 124 2.17 -6.06 -2.56
N ALA A 125 1.35 -6.02 -1.51
CA ALA A 125 -0.10 -6.15 -1.60
C ALA A 125 -0.71 -5.13 -2.58
N MET A 126 -1.67 -5.60 -3.38
CA MET A 126 -2.52 -4.75 -4.20
C MET A 126 -3.52 -3.99 -3.32
N ASN A 127 -3.90 -2.77 -3.70
CA ASN A 127 -4.90 -1.98 -2.98
C ASN A 127 -6.07 -1.62 -3.90
N SER A 128 -7.27 -2.04 -3.54
CA SER A 128 -8.50 -1.74 -4.27
C SER A 128 -9.04 -0.36 -3.94
N ASN A 129 -9.51 0.39 -4.93
CA ASN A 129 -10.27 1.62 -4.71
C ASN A 129 -11.76 1.44 -5.04
N THR A 130 -12.58 1.35 -4.01
CA THR A 130 -14.04 1.47 -4.13
C THR A 130 -14.60 2.54 -3.18
N PHE A 131 -13.77 3.52 -2.83
CA PHE A 131 -14.13 4.68 -2.01
C PHE A 131 -14.23 5.97 -2.85
N SER A 132 -14.02 5.87 -4.16
CA SER A 132 -14.16 6.96 -5.12
C SER A 132 -14.69 6.43 -6.46
N ASP A 133 -15.34 7.30 -7.23
CA ASP A 133 -15.86 6.92 -8.55
C ASP A 133 -14.77 7.13 -9.61
N ALA A 134 -14.55 6.10 -10.44
CA ALA A 134 -13.70 6.21 -11.62
C ALA A 134 -14.45 6.89 -12.78
N LYS A 135 -13.69 7.37 -13.76
CA LYS A 135 -14.25 7.86 -15.02
C LYS A 135 -15.04 6.73 -15.70
N ASP A 136 -16.24 7.05 -16.20
CA ASP A 136 -17.13 6.14 -16.92
C ASP A 136 -17.68 4.96 -16.07
N GLN A 137 -17.54 5.01 -14.73
CA GLN A 137 -18.13 4.03 -13.82
C GLN A 137 -19.67 4.08 -13.87
N LYS A 138 -20.32 2.90 -13.93
CA LYS A 138 -21.77 2.79 -14.10
C LYS A 138 -22.55 3.12 -12.82
N LEU A 139 -22.08 2.61 -11.68
CA LEU A 139 -22.75 2.73 -10.39
C LEU A 139 -21.82 3.44 -9.40
N SER A 140 -22.26 4.57 -8.85
CA SER A 140 -21.49 5.36 -7.89
C SER A 140 -21.33 4.67 -6.53
N TYR A 141 -20.20 4.87 -5.87
CA TYR A 141 -19.91 4.43 -4.50
C TYR A 141 -20.27 5.46 -3.42
N LYS A 142 -20.99 6.54 -3.77
CA LYS A 142 -21.38 7.62 -2.85
C LYS A 142 -22.01 7.14 -1.53
N PHE A 143 -22.80 6.06 -1.57
CA PHE A 143 -23.50 5.50 -0.40
C PHE A 143 -22.91 4.14 0.04
N GLY A 144 -21.66 3.88 -0.32
CA GLY A 144 -20.95 2.63 -0.07
C GLY A 144 -20.67 1.83 -1.34
N SER A 145 -19.89 0.77 -1.17
CA SER A 145 -19.40 -0.12 -2.21
C SER A 145 -19.77 -1.56 -1.88
N LEU A 146 -18.92 -2.28 -1.14
CA LEU A 146 -19.10 -3.68 -0.76
C LEU A 146 -20.29 -3.88 0.21
N SER A 147 -20.66 -2.84 0.97
CA SER A 147 -21.83 -2.88 1.87
C SER A 147 -23.06 -2.17 1.30
N HIS A 148 -22.99 -1.68 0.06
CA HIS A 148 -24.05 -0.87 -0.55
C HIS A 148 -25.39 -1.63 -0.62
N ALA A 149 -26.51 -0.91 -0.47
CA ALA A 149 -27.85 -1.54 -0.48
C ALA A 149 -28.22 -2.13 -1.85
N ASP A 150 -27.89 -1.41 -2.93
CA ASP A 150 -28.03 -1.91 -4.30
C ASP A 150 -27.07 -3.06 -4.59
N ALA A 151 -27.59 -4.16 -5.12
CA ALA A 151 -26.82 -5.36 -5.43
C ALA A 151 -25.93 -5.20 -6.66
N GLY A 152 -26.30 -4.34 -7.62
CA GLY A 152 -25.46 -4.01 -8.76
C GLY A 152 -24.18 -3.31 -8.32
N THR A 153 -24.27 -2.34 -7.40
CA THR A 153 -23.10 -1.63 -6.87
C THR A 153 -22.14 -2.58 -6.16
N ARG A 154 -22.66 -3.52 -5.37
CA ARG A 154 -21.84 -4.53 -4.70
C ARG A 154 -21.12 -5.43 -5.69
N ARG A 155 -21.83 -5.94 -6.71
CA ARG A 155 -21.21 -6.76 -7.78
C ARG A 155 -20.09 -6.00 -8.50
N GLN A 156 -20.32 -4.74 -8.85
CA GLN A 156 -19.29 -3.89 -9.47
C GLN A 156 -18.05 -3.73 -8.56
N ALA A 157 -18.24 -3.56 -7.25
CA ALA A 157 -17.14 -3.47 -6.30
C ALA A 157 -16.38 -4.79 -6.12
N VAL A 158 -17.09 -5.94 -6.11
CA VAL A 158 -16.48 -7.28 -6.10
C VAL A 158 -15.66 -7.52 -7.38
N GLU A 159 -16.24 -7.23 -8.55
CA GLU A 159 -15.55 -7.35 -9.85
C GLU A 159 -14.26 -6.52 -9.90
N HIS A 160 -14.28 -5.29 -9.35
CA HIS A 160 -13.10 -4.43 -9.25
C HIS A 160 -12.00 -5.05 -8.36
N ASN A 161 -12.37 -5.67 -7.25
CA ASN A 161 -11.41 -6.35 -6.36
C ASN A 161 -10.80 -7.59 -7.04
N LEU A 162 -11.60 -8.35 -7.79
CA LEU A 162 -11.13 -9.48 -8.59
C LEU A 162 -10.18 -9.01 -9.72
N GLU A 163 -10.45 -7.86 -10.35
CA GLU A 163 -9.51 -7.25 -11.30
C GLU A 163 -8.16 -6.92 -10.63
N CYS A 164 -8.18 -6.39 -9.40
CA CYS A 164 -6.95 -6.11 -8.65
C CYS A 164 -6.13 -7.38 -8.40
N ILE A 165 -6.79 -8.51 -8.11
CA ILE A 165 -6.15 -9.82 -7.94
C ILE A 165 -5.50 -10.27 -9.26
N GLU A 166 -6.19 -10.17 -10.40
CA GLU A 166 -5.64 -10.57 -11.70
C GLU A 166 -4.43 -9.71 -12.12
N ILE A 167 -4.48 -8.40 -11.87
CA ILE A 167 -3.32 -7.52 -12.07
C ILE A 167 -2.15 -7.98 -11.17
N GLY A 168 -2.42 -8.17 -9.87
CA GLY A 168 -1.38 -8.56 -8.92
C GLY A 168 -0.76 -9.93 -9.22
N LYS A 169 -1.53 -10.89 -9.74
CA LYS A 169 -1.00 -12.20 -10.20
C LYS A 169 0.08 -12.04 -11.26
N THR A 170 -0.11 -11.12 -12.21
CA THR A 170 0.90 -10.83 -13.24
C THR A 170 2.15 -10.18 -12.64
N LEU A 171 1.94 -9.24 -11.72
CA LEU A 171 3.00 -8.49 -11.04
C LEU A 171 3.81 -9.33 -10.04
N GLY A 172 3.27 -10.47 -9.59
CA GLY A 172 3.87 -11.31 -8.56
C GLY A 172 3.51 -10.89 -7.13
N SER A 173 2.48 -10.05 -6.96
CA SER A 173 1.87 -9.78 -5.65
C SER A 173 1.28 -11.06 -5.07
N LYS A 174 1.13 -11.08 -3.74
CA LYS A 174 0.61 -12.20 -2.95
C LYS A 174 -0.47 -11.79 -1.98
N ALA A 175 -1.01 -10.59 -2.11
CA ALA A 175 -2.09 -10.14 -1.26
C ALA A 175 -2.95 -9.04 -1.90
N LEU A 176 -4.18 -8.96 -1.43
CA LEU A 176 -5.09 -7.84 -1.66
C LEU A 176 -5.41 -7.18 -0.32
N THR A 177 -5.23 -5.87 -0.23
CA THR A 177 -5.70 -5.03 0.88
C THR A 177 -6.98 -4.31 0.46
N VAL A 178 -8.03 -4.47 1.28
CA VAL A 178 -9.34 -3.86 1.09
C VAL A 178 -9.59 -2.85 2.20
N TRP A 179 -9.46 -1.57 1.84
CA TRP A 179 -9.99 -0.45 2.60
C TRP A 179 -11.15 0.19 1.82
N ILE A 180 -12.25 0.47 2.51
CA ILE A 180 -13.43 1.12 1.92
C ILE A 180 -13.93 2.23 2.83
N GLY A 181 -14.61 3.22 2.23
CA GLY A 181 -15.23 4.32 2.96
C GLY A 181 -16.66 4.07 3.43
N ASP A 182 -17.11 2.82 3.35
CA ASP A 182 -18.49 2.43 3.59
C ASP A 182 -18.95 2.73 5.02
N GLY A 183 -20.07 3.44 5.14
CA GLY A 183 -20.59 3.87 6.42
C GLY A 183 -21.77 4.82 6.28
N SER A 184 -21.98 5.66 7.29
CA SER A 184 -23.02 6.65 7.30
C SER A 184 -22.58 7.95 7.96
N ASN A 185 -23.30 9.03 7.63
CA ASN A 185 -23.06 10.36 8.19
C ASN A 185 -24.19 10.80 9.13
N PHE A 186 -25.27 10.01 9.26
CA PHE A 186 -26.41 10.34 10.12
C PHE A 186 -26.96 9.10 10.84
N PRO A 187 -27.45 9.26 12.09
CA PRO A 187 -28.28 8.25 12.75
C PRO A 187 -29.45 7.79 11.89
N GLY A 188 -29.65 6.47 11.79
CA GLY A 188 -30.75 5.87 11.03
C GLY A 188 -30.56 5.77 9.51
N GLN A 189 -29.50 6.37 8.93
CA GLN A 189 -29.22 6.28 7.49
C GLN A 189 -28.92 4.84 7.05
N VAL A 190 -28.22 4.08 7.89
CA VAL A 190 -27.88 2.68 7.64
C VAL A 190 -28.33 1.82 8.82
N ASN A 191 -28.79 0.61 8.52
CA ASN A 191 -28.89 -0.45 9.52
C ASN A 191 -27.53 -1.13 9.62
N PHE A 192 -26.88 -1.06 10.78
CA PHE A 192 -25.51 -1.55 10.99
C PHE A 192 -25.37 -3.04 10.67
N ALA A 193 -26.27 -3.87 11.22
CA ALA A 193 -26.24 -5.32 11.00
C ALA A 193 -26.39 -5.66 9.51
N LYS A 194 -27.38 -5.10 8.83
CA LYS A 194 -27.61 -5.37 7.40
C LYS A 194 -26.48 -4.86 6.51
N ALA A 195 -25.84 -3.74 6.87
CA ALA A 195 -24.67 -3.24 6.13
C ALA A 195 -23.48 -4.19 6.29
N PHE A 196 -23.25 -4.68 7.51
CA PHE A 196 -22.19 -5.64 7.78
C PHE A 196 -22.44 -7.01 7.13
N GLU A 197 -23.67 -7.52 7.15
CA GLU A 197 -24.06 -8.75 6.42
C GLU A 197 -23.74 -8.64 4.93
N ARG A 198 -24.12 -7.53 4.29
CA ARG A 198 -23.81 -7.30 2.87
C ARG A 198 -22.31 -7.23 2.60
N TYR A 199 -21.56 -6.58 3.50
CA TYR A 199 -20.11 -6.53 3.42
C TYR A 199 -19.50 -7.94 3.50
N LEU A 200 -19.92 -8.77 4.46
CA LEU A 200 -19.45 -10.14 4.59
C LEU A 200 -19.77 -10.98 3.36
N ASP A 201 -20.96 -10.85 2.77
CA ASP A 201 -21.33 -11.55 1.54
C ASP A 201 -20.43 -11.14 0.37
N ALA A 202 -20.22 -9.84 0.16
CA ALA A 202 -19.33 -9.35 -0.88
C ALA A 202 -17.87 -9.80 -0.67
N MET A 203 -17.38 -9.77 0.57
CA MET A 203 -16.03 -10.23 0.90
C MET A 203 -15.86 -11.74 0.71
N ARG A 204 -16.89 -12.55 0.93
CA ARG A 204 -16.86 -14.00 0.60
C ARG A 204 -16.67 -14.23 -0.89
N GLU A 205 -17.33 -13.44 -1.74
CA GLU A 205 -17.16 -13.55 -3.19
C GLU A 205 -15.72 -13.18 -3.61
N ILE A 206 -15.13 -12.14 -3.02
CA ILE A 206 -13.72 -11.77 -3.25
C ILE A 206 -12.78 -12.88 -2.76
N TYR A 207 -13.04 -13.41 -1.55
CA TYR A 207 -12.24 -14.47 -0.96
C TYR A 207 -12.23 -15.73 -1.82
N ALA A 208 -13.37 -16.10 -2.39
CA ALA A 208 -13.48 -17.25 -3.30
C ALA A 208 -12.65 -17.10 -4.59
N GLY A 209 -12.27 -15.86 -4.96
CA GLY A 209 -11.40 -15.56 -6.09
C GLY A 209 -9.91 -15.48 -5.77
N LEU A 210 -9.50 -15.65 -4.50
CA LEU A 210 -8.09 -15.61 -4.11
C LEU A 210 -7.33 -16.85 -4.59
N PRO A 211 -6.10 -16.70 -5.12
CA PRO A 211 -5.18 -17.81 -5.26
C PRO A 211 -4.81 -18.44 -3.90
N ASP A 212 -4.46 -19.74 -3.90
CA ASP A 212 -4.14 -20.49 -2.68
C ASP A 212 -2.97 -19.90 -1.86
N ASP A 213 -2.04 -19.21 -2.52
CA ASP A 213 -0.88 -18.59 -1.90
C ASP A 213 -1.05 -17.09 -1.61
N TRP A 214 -2.28 -16.59 -1.69
CA TRP A 214 -2.62 -15.19 -1.42
C TRP A 214 -3.19 -14.97 -0.02
N ARG A 215 -3.08 -13.72 0.43
CA ARG A 215 -3.78 -13.22 1.62
C ARG A 215 -4.77 -12.14 1.24
N LEU A 216 -5.85 -12.03 2.01
CA LEU A 216 -6.79 -10.92 1.97
C LEU A 216 -6.68 -10.15 3.27
N PHE A 217 -6.36 -8.87 3.19
CA PHE A 217 -6.27 -7.98 4.33
C PHE A 217 -7.47 -7.03 4.33
N THR A 218 -8.13 -6.91 5.47
CA THR A 218 -9.17 -5.91 5.69
C THR A 218 -8.64 -4.82 6.61
N GLU A 219 -8.81 -3.57 6.19
CA GLU A 219 -8.29 -2.42 6.91
C GLU A 219 -9.44 -1.70 7.61
N HIS A 220 -9.43 -1.74 8.95
CA HIS A 220 -10.42 -1.03 9.76
C HIS A 220 -10.06 0.44 9.94
N LYS A 221 -11.07 1.30 9.97
CA LYS A 221 -10.89 2.73 10.22
C LYS A 221 -12.10 3.30 10.96
N MET A 222 -11.85 3.95 12.09
CA MET A 222 -12.91 4.46 12.98
C MET A 222 -13.89 5.39 12.26
N TYR A 223 -13.37 6.34 11.47
CA TYR A 223 -14.15 7.33 10.73
C TYR A 223 -13.36 7.85 9.53
N GLU A 224 -14.00 8.69 8.72
CA GLU A 224 -13.51 9.29 7.47
C GLU A 224 -13.30 8.26 6.34
N PRO A 225 -14.13 8.30 5.28
CA PRO A 225 -15.05 9.39 4.90
C PRO A 225 -16.43 9.37 5.57
N ALA A 226 -16.79 8.30 6.30
CA ALA A 226 -18.03 8.24 7.07
C ALA A 226 -17.84 8.90 8.44
N PHE A 227 -18.79 9.74 8.87
CA PHE A 227 -18.64 10.59 10.06
C PHE A 227 -19.63 10.30 11.19
N TYR A 228 -20.52 9.31 11.01
CA TYR A 228 -21.38 8.82 12.10
C TYR A 228 -21.07 7.34 12.43
N SER A 229 -21.02 6.47 11.42
CA SER A 229 -20.62 5.07 11.59
C SER A 229 -19.80 4.59 10.40
N THR A 230 -18.81 3.74 10.62
CA THR A 230 -18.08 3.02 9.56
C THR A 230 -18.41 1.53 9.65
N VAL A 231 -18.53 0.83 8.52
CA VAL A 231 -18.85 -0.61 8.53
C VAL A 231 -17.74 -1.43 9.17
N VAL A 232 -16.48 -1.10 8.86
CA VAL A 232 -15.28 -1.74 9.42
C VAL A 232 -14.57 -0.72 10.32
N GLN A 233 -15.18 -0.40 11.46
CA GLN A 233 -14.77 0.74 12.29
C GLN A 233 -13.55 0.48 13.18
N ASP A 234 -13.34 -0.75 13.61
CA ASP A 234 -12.29 -1.10 14.57
C ASP A 234 -11.76 -2.52 14.35
N TRP A 235 -10.71 -2.85 15.11
CA TRP A 235 -10.08 -4.16 15.08
C TRP A 235 -11.01 -5.30 15.53
N GLY A 236 -12.05 -5.00 16.33
CA GLY A 236 -13.04 -5.97 16.79
C GLY A 236 -13.93 -6.44 15.65
N THR A 237 -14.49 -5.50 14.87
CA THR A 237 -15.18 -5.86 13.62
C THR A 237 -14.22 -6.53 12.64
N ASN A 238 -12.98 -6.05 12.54
CA ASN A 238 -11.97 -6.65 11.66
C ASN A 238 -11.67 -8.12 12.01
N TYR A 239 -11.65 -8.45 13.30
CA TYR A 239 -11.46 -9.81 13.79
C TYR A 239 -12.65 -10.72 13.44
N ILE A 240 -13.88 -10.18 13.41
CA ILE A 240 -15.09 -10.95 13.03
C ILE A 240 -15.12 -11.24 11.51
N ILE A 241 -14.47 -10.39 10.70
CA ILE A 241 -14.38 -10.59 9.25
C ILE A 241 -13.42 -11.72 8.88
N ALA A 242 -12.32 -11.86 9.63
CA ALA A 242 -11.25 -12.83 9.40
C ALA A 242 -11.65 -14.27 9.74
#